data_AF-A0ABD6Y663-F1
#
_entry.id   AF-A0ABD6Y663-F1
#
_cell.length_a   1.000
_cell.length_b   1.000
_cell.length_c   1.000
_cell.angle_alpha   90.00
_cell.angle_beta   90.00
_cell.angle_gamma   90.00
#
_symmetry.space_group_name_H-M   'P 1'
#
loop_
_entity.id
_entity.type
_entity.pdbx_description
1 polymer ?
#
loop_
_entity_poly.entity_id
_entity_poly.type
_entity_poly.pdbx_seq_one_letter_code
_entity_poly.pdbx_strand_id
1 'polypeptide(L)' 'MHIYEVMLSKGLLFGSHIVIAKNEENAKRLVADMLNTTQTAIFYKDSDFAVSGPIDPDNYFEETVIA' A
#
# COMPACT_ATOMS: atom_id res chain seq x y z
N MET A 1 -4.42 -11.42 8.97
CA MET A 1 -4.24 -10.80 7.64
C MET A 1 -5.25 -9.68 7.56
N HIS A 2 -4.83 -8.51 7.09
CA HIS A 2 -5.65 -7.30 7.07
C HIS A 2 -5.44 -6.58 5.75
N ILE A 3 -6.39 -5.73 5.39
CA ILE A 3 -6.30 -4.85 4.23
C ILE A 3 -5.49 -3.62 4.65
N TYR A 4 -4.54 -3.20 3.82
CA TYR A 4 -3.73 -2.01 4.03
C TYR A 4 -3.74 -1.17 2.76
N GLU A 5 -3.75 0.14 2.93
CA GLU A 5 -3.45 1.07 1.85
C GLU A 5 -2.01 1.56 2.00
N VAL A 6 -1.24 1.41 0.93
CA VAL A 6 0.18 1.74 0.87
C VAL A 6 0.39 2.87 -0.13
N MET A 7 1.10 3.91 0.25
CA MET A 7 1.40 5.07 -0.61
C MET A 7 2.85 5.49 -0.48
N LEU A 8 3.41 6.17 -1.48
CA LEU A 8 4.74 6.75 -1.34
C LEU A 8 4.74 7.82 -0.25
N SER A 9 5.75 7.79 0.61
CA SER A 9 5.91 8.77 1.70
C SER A 9 6.23 10.18 1.18
N LYS A 10 6.77 10.27 -0.04
CA LYS A 10 7.16 11.52 -0.70
C LYS A 10 6.89 11.43 -2.20
N GLY A 11 6.35 12.51 -2.77
CA GLY A 11 6.05 12.63 -4.19
C GLY A 11 4.55 12.57 -4.50
N LEU A 12 4.13 13.25 -5.56
CA LEU A 12 2.72 13.43 -5.94
C LEU A 12 2.24 12.42 -7.00
N LEU A 13 3.09 11.51 -7.46
CA LEU A 13 2.92 10.87 -8.77
C LEU A 13 2.41 9.43 -8.75
N PHE A 14 2.31 8.79 -7.59
CA PHE A 14 1.74 7.44 -7.51
C PHE A 14 0.51 7.44 -6.61
N GLY A 15 -0.58 6.89 -7.15
CA GLY A 15 -1.75 6.51 -6.35
C GLY A 15 -1.38 5.51 -5.26
N SER A 16 -2.30 5.28 -4.36
CA SER A 16 -2.14 4.26 -3.33
C SER A 16 -2.39 2.86 -3.89
N HIS A 17 -1.91 1.85 -3.17
CA HIS A 17 -2.11 0.44 -3.46
C HIS A 17 -2.81 -0.23 -2.30
N ILE A 18 -3.95 -0.87 -2.56
CA ILE A 18 -4.65 -1.70 -1.59
C ILE A 18 -4.09 -3.13 -1.64
N VAL A 19 -3.59 -3.62 -0.51
CA VAL A 19 -3.00 -4.95 -0.39
C VAL A 19 -3.51 -5.70 0.84
N ILE A 20 -3.43 -7.03 0.80
CA ILE A 20 -3.74 -7.88 1.96
C ILE A 20 -2.43 -8.42 2.53
N ALA A 21 -2.11 -8.07 3.77
CA ALA A 21 -0.84 -8.42 4.41
C ALA A 21 -1.01 -8.89 5.86
N LYS A 22 0.05 -9.44 6.45
CA LYS A 22 0.06 -9.86 7.86
C LYS A 22 0.28 -8.68 8.82
N ASN A 23 0.98 -7.65 8.38
CA ASN A 23 1.33 -6.44 9.12
C ASN A 23 1.74 -5.34 8.13
N GLU A 24 1.96 -4.13 8.62
CA GLU A 24 2.31 -2.95 7.80
C GLU A 24 3.65 -3.10 7.06
N GLU A 25 4.67 -3.68 7.71
CA GLU A 25 5.99 -3.89 7.10
C GLU A 25 5.90 -4.79 5.86
N ASN A 26 5.14 -5.89 5.98
CA ASN A 26 4.89 -6.79 4.85
C ASN A 26 4.06 -6.10 3.74
N ALA A 27 3.14 -5.20 4.10
CA ALA A 27 2.38 -4.44 3.11
C ALA A 27 3.28 -3.54 2.26
N LYS A 28 4.19 -2.78 2.91
CA LYS A 28 5.19 -1.94 2.21
C LYS A 28 6.09 -2.77 1.31
N ARG A 29 6.58 -3.91 1.82
CA ARG A 29 7.47 -4.80 1.06
C ARG A 29 6.79 -5.36 -0.18
N LEU A 30 5.54 -5.79 -0.07
CA LEU A 30 4.77 -6.31 -1.21
C LEU A 30 4.66 -5.27 -2.34
N VAL A 31 4.39 -4.02 -2.00
CA VAL A 31 4.28 -2.93 -2.98
C VAL A 31 5.63 -2.58 -3.58
N ALA A 32 6.69 -2.52 -2.77
CA ALA A 32 8.05 -2.31 -3.25
C ALA A 32 8.48 -3.41 -4.24
N ASP A 33 8.26 -4.68 -3.92
CA ASP A 33 8.61 -5.82 -4.78
C ASP A 33 7.82 -5.79 -6.11
N MET A 34 6.52 -5.49 -6.05
CA MET A 34 5.64 -5.36 -7.22
C MET A 34 6.08 -4.20 -8.13
N LEU A 35 6.42 -3.04 -7.56
CA LEU A 35 6.93 -1.90 -8.33
C LEU A 35 8.32 -2.17 -8.91
N ASN A 36 9.23 -2.79 -8.16
CA ASN A 36 10.56 -3.15 -8.65
C ASN A 36 10.53 -4.21 -9.76
N THR A 37 9.47 -5.02 -9.82
CA THR A 37 9.26 -6.00 -10.90
C THR A 37 8.74 -5.34 -12.18
N THR A 38 7.91 -4.30 -12.05
CA THR A 38 7.19 -3.67 -13.17
C THR A 38 7.82 -2.37 -13.66
N GLN A 39 8.58 -1.69 -12.79
CA GLN A 39 9.28 -0.44 -13.07
C GLN A 39 10.79 -0.63 -12.84
N THR A 40 11.59 -0.32 -13.85
CA THR A 40 13.04 -0.51 -13.80
C THR A 40 13.82 0.80 -13.63
N ALA A 41 13.15 1.95 -13.70
CA ALA A 41 13.78 3.27 -13.62
C ALA A 41 14.12 3.70 -12.18
N ILE A 42 13.40 3.18 -11.19
CA ILE A 42 13.53 3.53 -9.77
C ILE A 42 13.57 2.22 -8.98
N PHE A 43 14.48 2.12 -8.02
CA PHE A 43 14.53 1.01 -7.09
C PHE A 43 13.91 1.43 -5.75
N TYR A 44 12.72 0.91 -5.47
CA TYR A 44 11.93 1.22 -4.29
C TYR A 44 12.33 0.34 -3.09
N LYS A 45 12.39 0.95 -1.92
CA LYS A 45 12.54 0.29 -0.63
C LYS A 45 11.26 0.43 0.18
N ASP A 46 11.04 -0.48 1.12
CA ASP A 46 9.93 -0.40 2.07
C ASP A 46 9.85 0.95 2.82
N SER A 47 11.00 1.52 3.19
CA SER A 47 11.11 2.84 3.81
C SER A 47 10.58 3.99 2.98
N ASP A 48 10.42 3.80 1.67
CA ASP A 48 9.88 4.82 0.77
C ASP A 48 8.36 4.94 0.89
N PHE A 49 7.69 4.01 1.60
CA PHE A 49 6.24 3.93 1.70
C PHE A 49 5.69 4.26 3.09
N ALA A 50 4.55 4.93 3.10
CA ALA A 50 3.65 5.11 4.22
C ALA A 50 2.48 4.12 4.08
N VAL A 51 1.91 3.72 5.21
CA VAL A 51 0.79 2.78 5.27
C VAL A 51 -0.27 3.41 6.16
N SER A 52 -1.51 3.48 5.68
CA SER A 52 -2.63 3.72 6.59
C SER A 52 -2.81 2.46 7.44
N GLY A 53 -3.17 2.61 8.72
CA GLY A 53 -3.44 1.45 9.58
C GLY A 53 -4.43 0.47 8.92
N PRO A 54 -4.58 -0.75 9.46
CA PRO A 54 -5.41 -1.77 8.82
C PRO A 54 -6.82 -1.23 8.52
N ILE A 55 -7.22 -1.33 7.26
CA ILE A 55 -8.55 -0.98 6.81
C ILE A 55 -9.48 -2.07 7.31
N ASP A 56 -10.39 -1.68 8.21
CA ASP A 56 -11.46 -2.52 8.70
C ASP A 56 -12.74 -2.22 7.90
N PRO A 57 -13.28 -3.20 7.15
CA PRO A 57 -14.54 -3.03 6.41
C PRO A 57 -15.71 -2.60 7.31
N ASP A 58 -15.70 -2.99 8.59
CA ASP A 58 -16.78 -2.64 9.53
C ASP A 58 -16.76 -1.15 9.94
N ASN A 59 -15.70 -0.41 9.58
CA ASN A 59 -15.64 1.05 9.79
C ASN A 59 -16.42 1.85 8.73
N TYR A 60 -16.93 1.21 7.67
CA TYR A 60 -17.71 1.87 6.63
C TYR A 60 -19.20 1.69 6.91
N PHE A 61 -19.95 2.80 6.96
CA PHE A 61 -21.39 2.77 7.24
C PHE A 61 -22.25 2.24 6.08
N GLU A 62 -21.70 2.23 4.86
CA GLU A 62 -22.35 1.80 3.63
C GLU A 62 -21.33 1.09 2.71
N GLU A 63 -21.82 0.26 1.78
CA GLU A 63 -20.96 -0.43 0.82
C GLU A 63 -20.13 0.58 0.00
N THR A 64 -18.80 0.50 0.15
CA THR A 64 -17.86 1.49 -0.38
C THR A 64 -16.90 0.86 -1.37
N VAL A 65 -16.69 1.51 -2.52
CA VAL A 65 -15.63 1.15 -3.47
C VAL A 65 -14.35 1.89 -3.10
N ILE A 66 -13.27 1.14 -2.86
CA ILE A 66 -11.92 1.68 -2.67
C ILE A 66 -11.20 1.60 -4.02
N ALA A 67 -10.75 2.75 -4.53
CA ALA A 67 -10.10 2.90 -5.82
C ALA A 67 -8.59 3.15 -5.68
#